data_AF-A0A561DYR0-F1
#
_entry.id   AF-A0A561DYR0-F1
#
_cell.length_a   1.000
_cell.length_b   1.000
_cell.length_c   1.000
_cell.angle_alpha   90.00
_cell.angle_beta   90.00
_cell.angle_gamma   90.00
#
_symmetry.space_group_name_H-M   'P 1'
#
loop_
_entity.id
_entity.type
_entity.pdbx_description
1 polymer ?
#
loop_
_entity_poly.entity_id
_entity_poly.type
_entity_poly.pdbx_seq_one_letter_code
_entity_poly.pdbx_strand_id
1 'polypeptide(L)'
;MFGDYNPSGTLVATFPYSVGQVPIYYNHPRTGRPASKIKFTSKYIDGPHQPLYPFGFGLSYTSFNFENLAVNSPEVTKESLVTISIDVSNTGLRAGEEVVQLYISDVVASRVRPVKELKGFKKINLQPGERQTVTFEIDINSLGFYNEAMEYIIEPGLFKVFIGSNSQEGIEGEFRVVEK
;
A
#
# COMPACT_ATOMS: atom_id res chain seq x y z
N MET A 1 23.62 -15.85 5.49
CA MET A 1 22.75 -16.94 5.98
C MET A 1 22.90 -17.19 7.49
N PHE A 2 24.06 -16.88 8.11
CA PHE A 2 24.33 -17.15 9.53
C PHE A 2 23.69 -16.18 10.54
N GLY A 3 22.86 -15.22 10.09
CA GLY A 3 22.20 -14.26 10.97
C GLY A 3 23.04 -13.04 11.36
N ASP A 4 24.24 -12.88 10.79
CA ASP A 4 25.10 -11.69 10.97
C ASP A 4 24.40 -10.40 10.51
N TYR A 5 23.51 -10.53 9.53
CA TYR A 5 22.61 -9.47 9.07
C TYR A 5 21.19 -10.01 8.96
N ASN A 6 20.24 -9.25 9.49
CA ASN A 6 18.81 -9.57 9.41
C ASN A 6 18.30 -9.22 8.00
N PRO A 7 17.70 -10.17 7.24
CA PRO A 7 17.17 -9.89 5.91
C PRO A 7 16.14 -8.75 5.96
N SER A 8 16.28 -7.82 5.01
CA SER A 8 15.49 -6.60 4.91
C SER A 8 15.05 -6.29 3.48
N GLY A 9 15.18 -7.27 2.58
CA GLY A 9 14.78 -7.15 1.18
C GLY A 9 13.28 -7.38 1.02
N THR A 10 12.65 -6.55 0.19
CA THR A 10 11.23 -6.67 -0.18
C THR A 10 11.09 -6.83 -1.69
N LEU A 11 10.06 -7.56 -2.13
CA LEU A 11 9.81 -7.84 -3.54
C LEU A 11 9.34 -6.58 -4.30
N VAL A 12 10.00 -6.25 -5.40
CA VAL A 12 9.57 -5.19 -6.33
C VAL A 12 8.64 -5.68 -7.44
N ALA A 13 8.31 -6.98 -7.43
CA ALA A 13 7.40 -7.62 -8.38
C ALA A 13 6.54 -8.66 -7.66
N THR A 14 5.31 -8.84 -8.12
CA THR A 14 4.40 -9.86 -7.60
C THR A 14 4.76 -11.24 -8.17
N PHE A 15 4.87 -12.25 -7.31
CA PHE A 15 5.17 -13.62 -7.74
C PHE A 15 3.86 -14.42 -7.90
N PRO A 16 3.57 -14.95 -9.10
CA PRO A 16 2.43 -15.81 -9.31
C PRO A 16 2.66 -17.22 -8.72
N TYR A 17 1.56 -17.93 -8.44
CA TYR A 17 1.57 -19.37 -8.19
C TYR A 17 1.93 -20.18 -9.43
N SER A 18 1.52 -19.71 -10.61
CA SER A 18 1.79 -20.38 -11.88
C SER A 18 1.81 -19.39 -13.04
N VAL A 19 2.44 -19.78 -14.16
CA VAL A 19 2.47 -18.96 -15.38
C VAL A 19 1.08 -18.61 -15.90
N GLY A 20 0.06 -19.45 -15.62
CA GLY A 20 -1.32 -19.21 -16.03
C GLY A 20 -1.98 -17.98 -15.37
N GLN A 21 -1.40 -17.45 -14.30
CA GLN A 21 -1.88 -16.22 -13.66
C GLN A 21 -1.36 -14.94 -14.33
N VAL A 22 -0.36 -15.03 -15.21
CA VAL A 22 0.26 -13.85 -15.80
C VAL A 22 -0.70 -13.18 -16.80
N PRO A 23 -0.87 -11.84 -16.76
CA PRO A 23 -0.19 -10.90 -15.87
C PRO A 23 -0.84 -10.79 -14.48
N ILE A 24 0.01 -10.76 -13.44
CA ILE A 24 -0.38 -10.46 -12.06
C ILE A 24 0.47 -9.30 -11.52
N TYR A 25 -0.19 -8.29 -10.96
CA TYR A 25 0.43 -7.09 -10.41
C TYR A 25 -0.50 -6.47 -9.37
N TYR A 26 0.06 -5.80 -8.35
CA TYR A 26 -0.72 -5.35 -7.19
C TYR A 26 -1.67 -4.17 -7.50
N ASN A 27 -1.27 -3.26 -8.39
CA ASN A 27 -2.04 -2.07 -8.78
C ASN A 27 -2.99 -2.38 -9.94
N HIS A 28 -3.70 -3.51 -9.85
CA HIS A 28 -4.69 -3.93 -10.84
C HIS A 28 -6.01 -3.15 -10.68
N PRO A 29 -6.85 -3.07 -11.73
CA PRO A 29 -8.19 -2.50 -11.61
C PRO A 29 -9.10 -3.37 -10.72
N ARG A 30 -10.07 -2.76 -10.04
CA ARG A 30 -11.03 -3.48 -9.16
C ARG A 30 -11.98 -4.41 -9.92
N THR A 31 -12.25 -4.11 -11.20
CA THR A 31 -13.29 -4.73 -12.06
C THR A 31 -14.71 -4.56 -11.51
N GLY A 32 -15.74 -4.86 -12.31
CA GLY A 32 -17.13 -4.80 -11.86
C GLY A 32 -17.54 -5.92 -10.89
N ARG A 33 -16.75 -7.01 -10.82
CA ARG A 33 -16.99 -8.15 -9.92
C ARG A 33 -15.66 -8.66 -9.34
N PRO A 34 -15.10 -7.96 -8.34
CA PRO A 34 -13.83 -8.33 -7.72
C PRO A 34 -13.91 -9.77 -7.18
N ALA A 35 -12.76 -10.45 -7.18
CA ALA A 35 -12.65 -11.83 -6.71
C ALA A 35 -13.20 -11.96 -5.28
N SER A 36 -14.11 -12.91 -5.09
CA SER A 36 -14.68 -13.23 -3.78
C SER A 36 -15.05 -14.71 -3.72
N LYS A 37 -15.67 -15.14 -2.61
CA LYS A 37 -16.19 -16.51 -2.48
C LYS A 37 -17.33 -16.82 -3.48
N ILE A 38 -17.97 -15.79 -4.05
CA ILE A 38 -19.04 -15.94 -5.04
C ILE A 38 -18.48 -16.51 -6.36
N LYS A 39 -19.25 -17.41 -7.00
CA LYS A 39 -18.85 -18.12 -8.22
C LYS A 39 -18.50 -17.18 -9.39
N PHE A 40 -19.40 -16.25 -9.71
CA PHE A 40 -19.27 -15.37 -10.88
C PHE A 40 -18.50 -14.08 -10.56
N THR A 41 -17.22 -14.20 -10.26
CA THR A 41 -16.29 -13.09 -10.00
C THR A 41 -15.04 -13.22 -10.87
N SER A 42 -14.25 -12.15 -10.97
CA SER A 42 -13.01 -12.11 -11.75
C SER A 42 -11.90 -12.91 -11.06
N LYS A 43 -11.93 -14.23 -11.19
CA LYS A 43 -10.97 -15.18 -10.59
C LYS A 43 -10.81 -16.44 -11.44
N TYR A 44 -9.79 -17.24 -11.12
CA TYR A 44 -9.57 -18.55 -11.71
C TYR A 44 -10.48 -19.62 -11.10
N ILE A 45 -10.78 -20.67 -11.87
CA ILE A 45 -11.60 -21.80 -11.43
C ILE A 45 -10.75 -22.95 -10.86
N ASP A 46 -9.52 -23.04 -11.31
CA ASP A 46 -8.57 -24.15 -11.15
C ASP A 46 -7.32 -23.73 -10.35
N GLY A 47 -7.32 -22.53 -9.79
CA GLY A 47 -6.21 -22.00 -9.01
C GLY A 47 -6.60 -20.86 -8.09
N PRO A 48 -5.70 -20.48 -7.16
CA PRO A 48 -5.90 -19.30 -6.32
C PRO A 48 -5.93 -18.03 -7.19
N HIS A 49 -6.69 -17.02 -6.74
CA HIS A 49 -6.64 -15.69 -7.35
C HIS A 49 -5.51 -14.83 -6.78
N GLN A 50 -5.17 -15.04 -5.50
CA GLN A 50 -4.11 -14.30 -4.83
C GLN A 50 -2.74 -14.67 -5.40
N PRO A 51 -1.77 -13.74 -5.37
CA PRO A 51 -0.37 -14.06 -5.67
C PRO A 51 0.22 -14.98 -4.61
N LEU A 52 1.29 -15.70 -4.99
CA LEU A 52 2.06 -16.51 -4.05
C LEU A 52 2.84 -15.61 -3.09
N TYR A 53 3.48 -14.56 -3.63
CA TYR A 53 4.06 -13.48 -2.84
C TYR A 53 3.63 -12.12 -3.41
N PRO A 54 3.00 -11.25 -2.61
CA PRO A 54 2.56 -9.95 -3.08
C PRO A 54 3.74 -9.00 -3.31
N PHE A 55 3.47 -7.88 -4.00
CA PHE A 55 4.42 -6.78 -4.09
C PHE A 55 4.76 -6.27 -2.67
N GLY A 56 6.02 -5.92 -2.45
CA GLY A 56 6.52 -5.46 -1.16
C GLY A 56 6.76 -6.58 -0.14
N PHE A 57 6.44 -7.84 -0.43
CA PHE A 57 6.64 -8.93 0.52
C PHE A 57 8.12 -9.16 0.83
N GLY A 58 8.43 -9.34 2.12
CA GLY A 58 9.75 -9.67 2.62
C GLY A 58 9.63 -10.19 4.05
N LEU A 59 10.48 -11.14 4.42
CA LEU A 59 10.52 -11.68 5.79
C LEU A 59 11.73 -11.12 6.53
N SER A 60 11.60 -11.01 7.85
CA SER A 60 12.64 -10.64 8.77
C SER A 60 12.85 -11.73 9.83
N TYR A 61 14.01 -11.76 10.48
CA TYR A 61 14.25 -12.56 11.68
C TYR A 61 13.67 -11.92 12.95
N THR A 62 13.09 -10.73 12.84
CA THR A 62 12.32 -10.08 13.89
C THR A 62 10.90 -9.80 13.41
N SER A 63 10.03 -9.33 14.30
CA SER A 63 8.67 -8.95 13.98
C SER A 63 8.47 -7.46 14.19
N PHE A 64 7.67 -6.84 13.32
CA PHE A 64 7.30 -5.44 13.43
C PHE A 64 5.79 -5.31 13.65
N ASN A 65 5.41 -4.40 14.54
CA ASN A 65 4.01 -4.04 14.75
C ASN A 65 3.78 -2.61 14.28
N PHE A 66 2.68 -2.42 13.57
CA PHE A 66 2.22 -1.12 13.06
C PHE A 66 1.01 -0.70 13.88
N GLU A 67 0.98 0.53 14.37
CA GLU A 67 -0.12 1.04 15.19
C GLU A 67 -0.26 2.57 15.05
N ASN A 68 -1.35 3.12 15.59
CA ASN A 68 -1.59 4.57 15.65
C ASN A 68 -1.48 5.30 14.30
N LEU A 69 -2.08 4.74 13.24
CA LEU A 69 -2.18 5.44 11.96
C LEU A 69 -2.94 6.76 12.15
N ALA A 70 -2.30 7.87 11.78
CA ALA A 70 -2.87 9.21 11.83
C ALA A 70 -2.79 9.87 10.45
N VAL A 71 -3.89 10.49 10.04
CA VAL A 71 -3.98 11.30 8.83
C VAL A 71 -4.30 12.72 9.27
N ASN A 72 -3.31 13.60 9.19
CA ASN A 72 -3.48 15.01 9.53
C ASN A 72 -4.21 15.72 8.39
N SER A 73 -5.24 16.49 8.73
CA SER A 73 -6.15 17.14 7.78
C SER A 73 -6.96 16.11 6.98
N PRO A 74 -8.01 15.52 7.57
CA PRO A 74 -8.86 14.55 6.87
C PRO A 74 -9.64 15.17 5.71
N GLU A 75 -9.69 16.50 5.61
CA GLU A 75 -10.16 17.23 4.43
C GLU A 75 -9.05 18.15 3.93
N VAL A 76 -8.76 18.04 2.64
CA VAL A 76 -7.62 18.68 1.97
C VAL A 76 -8.03 19.24 0.62
N THR A 77 -7.41 20.35 0.22
CA THR A 77 -7.60 20.93 -1.12
C THR A 77 -6.52 20.46 -2.08
N LYS A 78 -6.71 20.70 -3.37
CA LYS A 78 -5.79 20.24 -4.43
C LYS A 78 -4.36 20.76 -4.28
N GLU A 79 -4.15 21.95 -3.72
CA GLU A 79 -2.81 22.52 -3.51
C GLU A 79 -2.22 22.26 -2.12
N SER A 80 -2.83 21.38 -1.33
CA SER A 80 -2.35 21.06 0.02
C SER A 80 -1.45 19.84 0.06
N LEU A 81 -0.73 19.70 1.17
CA LEU A 81 -0.02 18.49 1.55
C LEU A 81 -0.87 17.74 2.58
N VAL A 82 -1.00 16.42 2.42
CA VAL A 82 -1.51 15.55 3.49
C VAL A 82 -0.34 14.88 4.20
N THR A 83 -0.31 14.99 5.52
CA THR A 83 0.70 14.34 6.36
C THR A 83 0.10 13.08 6.97
N ILE A 84 0.69 11.93 6.69
CA ILE A 84 0.25 10.63 7.18
C ILE A 84 1.36 10.05 8.03
N SER A 85 1.08 9.66 9.26
CA SER A 85 2.06 9.04 10.16
C SER A 85 1.58 7.73 10.75
N ILE A 86 2.53 6.86 11.07
CA ILE A 86 2.27 5.59 11.74
C ILE A 86 3.40 5.26 12.71
N ASP A 87 3.08 4.61 13.82
CA ASP A 87 4.07 4.08 14.74
C ASP A 87 4.47 2.66 14.32
N VAL A 88 5.77 2.41 14.22
CA VAL A 88 6.33 1.09 13.94
C VAL A 88 7.22 0.69 15.09
N SER A 89 6.98 -0.49 15.65
CA SER A 89 7.75 -1.03 16.77
C SER A 89 8.34 -2.39 16.42
N ASN A 90 9.58 -2.64 16.84
CA ASN A 90 10.19 -3.96 16.74
C ASN A 90 9.78 -4.78 17.97
N THR A 91 8.93 -5.79 17.75
CA THR A 91 8.36 -6.64 18.80
C THR A 91 9.12 -7.95 19.00
N GLY A 92 10.14 -8.21 18.17
CA GLY A 92 10.96 -9.41 18.29
C GLY A 92 12.21 -9.21 19.15
N LEU A 93 13.09 -10.20 19.10
CA LEU A 93 14.29 -10.29 19.96
C LEU A 93 15.59 -9.86 19.25
N ARG A 94 15.51 -9.43 17.99
CA ARG A 94 16.67 -9.07 17.17
C ARG A 94 16.47 -7.70 16.56
N ALA A 95 17.56 -6.94 16.41
CA ALA A 95 17.53 -5.74 15.59
C ALA A 95 17.17 -6.10 14.14
N GLY A 96 16.49 -5.19 13.44
CA GLY A 96 16.06 -5.44 12.08
C GLY A 96 15.70 -4.16 11.36
N GLU A 97 15.76 -4.24 10.04
CA GLU A 97 15.29 -3.18 9.17
C GLU A 97 13.95 -3.56 8.54
N GLU A 98 13.06 -2.58 8.43
CA GLU A 98 11.72 -2.73 7.87
C GLU A 98 11.46 -1.66 6.80
N VAL A 99 10.79 -2.06 5.72
CA VAL A 99 10.36 -1.12 4.65
C VAL A 99 8.88 -0.82 4.83
N VAL A 100 8.59 0.28 5.51
CA VAL A 100 7.23 0.82 5.70
C VAL A 100 6.72 1.35 4.37
N GLN A 101 5.62 0.79 3.86
CA GLN A 101 5.09 1.12 2.54
C GLN A 101 3.73 1.82 2.66
N LEU A 102 3.58 2.97 2.00
CA LEU A 102 2.35 3.76 1.93
C LEU A 102 1.71 3.59 0.55
N TYR A 103 0.47 3.11 0.55
CA TYR A 103 -0.36 3.00 -0.64
C TYR A 103 -1.60 3.89 -0.54
N ILE A 104 -2.07 4.39 -1.68
CA ILE A 104 -3.29 5.19 -1.77
C ILE A 104 -4.24 4.59 -2.80
N SER A 105 -5.53 4.57 -2.51
CA SER A 105 -6.61 4.26 -3.46
C SER A 105 -7.53 5.45 -3.59
N ASP A 106 -7.72 5.88 -4.84
CA ASP A 106 -8.81 6.78 -5.22
C ASP A 106 -10.09 5.93 -5.38
N VAL A 107 -11.10 6.17 -4.52
CA VAL A 107 -12.24 5.26 -4.34
C VAL A 107 -13.28 5.42 -5.46
N VAL A 108 -13.48 6.64 -5.94
CA VAL A 108 -14.45 6.98 -6.97
C VAL A 108 -13.83 8.03 -7.87
N ALA A 109 -13.72 7.70 -9.15
CA ALA A 109 -13.17 8.60 -10.16
C ALA A 109 -13.90 8.41 -11.50
N SER A 110 -13.77 9.38 -12.39
CA SER A 110 -14.30 9.33 -13.75
C SER A 110 -13.70 8.21 -14.61
N ARG A 111 -12.51 7.71 -14.25
CA ARG A 111 -11.86 6.57 -14.90
C ARG A 111 -11.55 5.46 -13.91
N VAL A 112 -11.39 4.23 -14.42
CA VAL A 112 -10.99 3.09 -13.59
C VAL A 112 -9.62 3.35 -12.96
N ARG A 113 -9.59 3.42 -11.63
CA ARG A 113 -8.36 3.55 -10.84
C ARG A 113 -7.90 2.19 -10.31
N PRO A 114 -6.58 2.01 -10.09
CA PRO A 114 -6.07 0.83 -9.41
C PRO A 114 -6.67 0.66 -8.01
N VAL A 115 -6.73 -0.59 -7.53
CA VAL A 115 -7.19 -0.89 -6.16
C VAL A 115 -6.35 -0.22 -5.07
N LYS A 116 -5.07 0.04 -5.35
CA LYS A 116 -4.14 0.88 -4.58
C LYS A 116 -2.87 1.10 -5.39
N GLU A 117 -2.17 2.20 -5.14
CA GLU A 117 -0.88 2.57 -5.77
C GLU A 117 0.13 2.94 -4.68
N LEU A 118 1.38 2.46 -4.79
CA LEU A 118 2.46 2.87 -3.88
C LEU A 118 2.75 4.36 -4.10
N LYS A 119 2.68 5.16 -3.03
CA LYS A 119 2.94 6.60 -3.07
C LYS A 119 4.14 7.02 -2.23
N GLY A 120 4.61 6.16 -1.33
CA GLY A 120 5.83 6.39 -0.57
C GLY A 120 6.31 5.13 0.14
N PHE A 121 7.58 5.09 0.49
CA PHE A 121 8.12 4.08 1.39
C PHE A 121 9.28 4.65 2.19
N LYS A 122 9.52 4.11 3.39
CA LYS A 122 10.66 4.47 4.23
C LYS A 122 11.27 3.20 4.83
N LYS A 123 12.58 3.06 4.67
CA LYS A 123 13.35 2.00 5.34
C LYS A 123 13.80 2.51 6.69
N ILE A 124 13.44 1.79 7.76
CA ILE A 124 13.81 2.12 9.14
C ILE A 124 14.60 0.95 9.74
N ASN A 125 15.42 1.23 10.75
CA ASN A 125 16.15 0.22 11.51
C ASN A 125 15.77 0.39 12.99
N LEU A 126 15.34 -0.70 13.63
CA LEU A 126 14.87 -0.67 15.01
C LEU A 126 15.55 -1.75 15.83
N GLN A 127 16.03 -1.38 17.02
CA GLN A 127 16.45 -2.30 18.06
C GLN A 127 15.23 -3.02 18.68
N PRO A 128 15.42 -4.20 19.31
CA PRO A 128 14.33 -4.87 20.03
C PRO A 128 13.62 -3.95 21.03
N GLY A 129 12.30 -3.85 20.94
CA GLY A 129 11.46 -2.98 21.77
C GLY A 129 11.47 -1.49 21.39
N GLU A 130 12.28 -1.08 20.41
CA GLU A 130 12.28 0.30 19.91
C GLU A 130 11.03 0.59 19.08
N ARG A 131 10.53 1.83 19.19
CA ARG A 131 9.42 2.36 18.40
C ARG A 131 9.87 3.63 17.70
N GLN A 132 9.52 3.76 16.42
CA GLN A 132 9.74 4.96 15.63
C GLN A 132 8.44 5.37 14.92
N THR A 133 8.10 6.65 14.96
CA THR A 133 7.03 7.22 14.14
C THR A 133 7.55 7.51 12.74
N VAL A 134 6.88 6.97 11.73
CA VAL A 134 7.20 7.15 10.32
C VAL A 134 6.17 8.07 9.68
N THR A 135 6.63 9.19 9.15
CA THR A 135 5.78 10.23 8.54
C THR A 135 5.97 10.30 7.03
N PHE A 136 4.88 10.42 6.29
CA PHE A 136 4.84 10.66 4.86
C PHE A 136 4.14 11.98 4.59
N GLU A 137 4.70 12.79 3.70
CA GLU A 137 4.09 14.00 3.19
C GLU A 137 3.76 13.76 1.73
N ILE A 138 2.46 13.85 1.40
CA ILE A 138 1.95 13.57 0.06
C ILE A 138 1.36 14.85 -0.51
N ASP A 139 1.92 15.29 -1.63
CA ASP A 139 1.30 16.32 -2.45
C ASP A 139 0.03 15.76 -3.10
N ILE A 140 -1.10 16.39 -2.82
CA ILE A 140 -2.40 15.98 -3.35
C ILE A 140 -2.40 15.99 -4.88
N ASN A 141 -1.67 16.90 -5.53
CA ASN A 141 -1.54 16.88 -6.99
C ASN A 141 -0.87 15.60 -7.51
N SER A 142 0.00 14.94 -6.74
CA SER A 142 0.64 13.67 -7.14
C SER A 142 -0.30 12.45 -7.17
N LEU A 143 -1.55 12.63 -6.70
CA LEU A 143 -2.57 11.58 -6.66
C LEU A 143 -3.51 11.59 -7.86
N GLY A 144 -3.37 12.61 -8.72
CA GLY A 144 -4.13 12.75 -9.96
C GLY A 144 -3.87 11.65 -10.99
N PHE A 145 -4.62 11.73 -12.09
CA PHE A 145 -4.56 10.82 -13.22
C PHE A 145 -4.95 11.53 -14.52
N TYR A 146 -4.66 10.88 -15.66
CA TYR A 146 -5.03 11.42 -16.96
C TYR A 146 -6.48 11.09 -17.32
N ASN A 147 -7.28 12.13 -17.56
CA ASN A 147 -8.66 12.01 -18.04
C ASN A 147 -8.73 11.57 -19.52
N GLU A 148 -9.92 11.54 -20.10
CA GLU A 148 -10.13 11.18 -21.51
C GLU A 148 -9.51 12.18 -22.49
N ALA A 149 -9.40 13.45 -22.09
CA ALA A 149 -8.75 14.52 -22.85
C ALA A 149 -7.22 14.52 -22.70
N MET A 150 -6.63 13.53 -22.02
CA MET A 150 -5.20 13.45 -21.72
C MET A 150 -4.68 14.60 -20.84
N GLU A 151 -5.55 15.18 -20.02
CA GLU A 151 -5.19 16.18 -19.01
C GLU A 151 -4.95 15.49 -17.68
N TYR A 152 -3.86 15.86 -17.00
CA TYR A 152 -3.57 15.37 -15.67
C TYR A 152 -4.42 16.15 -14.64
N ILE A 153 -5.41 15.47 -14.06
CA ILE A 153 -6.37 16.07 -13.15
C ILE A 153 -6.38 15.33 -11.81
N ILE A 154 -6.84 16.02 -10.77
CA ILE A 154 -7.29 15.39 -9.54
C ILE A 154 -8.75 15.74 -9.28
N GLU A 155 -9.53 14.71 -8.99
CA GLU A 155 -10.94 14.82 -8.69
C GLU A 155 -11.16 14.91 -7.17
N PRO A 156 -12.08 15.76 -6.71
CA PRO A 156 -12.55 15.72 -5.33
C PRO A 156 -13.17 14.36 -5.02
N GLY A 157 -12.93 13.83 -3.83
CA GLY A 157 -13.39 12.49 -3.49
C GLY A 157 -12.73 11.90 -2.26
N LEU A 158 -13.11 10.66 -1.96
CA LEU A 158 -12.56 9.89 -0.86
C LEU A 158 -11.30 9.15 -1.33
N PHE A 159 -10.21 9.32 -0.60
CA PHE A 159 -8.96 8.59 -0.77
C PHE A 159 -8.73 7.69 0.43
N LYS A 160 -8.48 6.40 0.17
CA LYS A 160 -8.06 5.46 1.20
C LYS A 160 -6.54 5.39 1.27
N VAL A 161 -6.05 5.29 2.48
CA VAL A 161 -4.64 5.14 2.84
C VAL A 161 -4.43 3.74 3.37
N PHE A 162 -3.35 3.08 2.94
CA PHE A 162 -2.94 1.78 3.46
C PHE A 162 -1.47 1.86 3.84
N ILE A 163 -1.11 1.49 5.07
CA ILE A 163 0.29 1.37 5.47
C ILE A 163 0.56 -0.02 6.05
N GLY A 164 1.61 -0.66 5.56
CA GLY A 164 2.05 -1.96 6.06
C GLY A 164 3.37 -2.41 5.46
N SER A 165 3.71 -3.67 5.73
CA SER A 165 4.95 -4.33 5.26
C SER A 165 4.89 -4.84 3.83
N ASN A 166 3.71 -4.91 3.20
CA ASN A 166 3.54 -5.34 1.82
C ASN A 166 2.21 -4.81 1.25
N SER A 167 1.92 -5.08 -0.02
CA SER A 167 0.71 -4.56 -0.67
C SER A 167 -0.62 -5.18 -0.20
N GLN A 168 -0.59 -6.31 0.52
CA GLN A 168 -1.79 -7.05 0.97
C GLN A 168 -2.15 -6.80 2.44
N GLU A 169 -1.15 -6.57 3.30
CA GLU A 169 -1.33 -6.39 4.74
C GLU A 169 -1.11 -4.94 5.15
N GLY A 170 -1.74 -4.51 6.24
CA GLY A 170 -1.56 -3.18 6.79
C GLY A 170 -2.77 -2.62 7.52
N ILE A 171 -2.64 -1.38 7.97
CA ILE A 171 -3.70 -0.58 8.59
C ILE A 171 -4.28 0.37 7.54
N GLU A 172 -5.60 0.54 7.57
CA GLU A 172 -6.33 1.45 6.69
C GLU A 172 -6.67 2.77 7.39
N GLY A 173 -6.61 3.86 6.64
CA GLY A 173 -7.13 5.17 7.01
C GLY A 173 -7.74 5.86 5.79
N GLU A 174 -8.21 7.09 5.95
CA GLU A 174 -8.83 7.83 4.85
C GLU A 174 -8.71 9.34 5.01
N PHE A 175 -8.79 10.05 3.89
CA PHE A 175 -8.99 11.50 3.81
C PHE A 175 -9.83 11.85 2.58
N ARG A 176 -10.32 13.08 2.52
CA ARG A 176 -11.12 13.60 1.42
C ARG A 176 -10.44 14.78 0.76
N VAL A 177 -10.39 14.76 -0.56
CA VAL A 177 -10.06 15.94 -1.36
C VAL A 177 -11.36 16.69 -1.63
N VAL A 178 -11.41 17.97 -1.25
CA VAL A 178 -12.58 18.84 -1.44
C VAL A 178 -12.30 19.90 -2.52
N GLU A 179 -13.37 20.40 -3.14
CA GLU A 179 -13.28 21.62 -3.95
C GLU A 179 -12.99 22.81 -3.02
N LYS A 180 -12.24 23.78 -3.53
CA LYS A 180 -11.97 25.04 -2.83
C LYS A 180 -13.24 25.87 -2.68
#